data_AF-A0A7R8L7Y4-F1
#
_entry.id   AF-A0A7R8L7Y4-F1
#
_cell.length_a   1.000
_cell.length_b   1.000
_cell.length_c   1.000
_cell.angle_alpha   90.00
_cell.angle_beta   90.00
_cell.angle_gamma   90.00
#
_symmetry.space_group_name_H-M   'P 1'
#
loop_
_entity.id
_entity.type
_entity.pdbx_description
1 polymer ?
#
loop_
_entity_poly.entity_id
_entity_poly.type
_entity_poly.pdbx_seq_one_letter_code
_entity_poly.pdbx_strand_id
1 'polypeptide(L)'
;MTTRAAREYYAHAPVRRRIAEYCGGVPEDPGSFSCVYLVGYGAAMGRRPSAEPHASVEKRNFPDLLEAGVDILRSVWDRNALLGILDIEYVNWDYPAEVFFRPPEVFSRVEPLYRVIRRSFGAYGIEPLTILTGQGYHFVLRIPKDSKAFPLLAARGSASPRLLEWGDRFAARFGRSLPSPEAAAYETLGRLLEHLVHRILREYESLPPAGSEPLPAVPTDAAVGRIGSRGCREAVSLDLSLFGDPLPRRATRCPFSAYQKHRVLREKYGERAGRQLPVPLLLPRFPGSRLEDLLEARTDGERAARLAEDCSVAIPDAAPSIPAWLADYEGSALAEVHREIREIRRDRTAPPPGLPPCVVHCLRDPNPHLLKPTNLQALTRVLLALGWEPAQIAGLVCALRGGARMGRSLGQVRGGDPRPERRHRPRNPPAAPFYRRSGSPARAGRAFPQGGGGDLLRHGALLLVALPAARTGLRASRRPGDRPPCQRQPRGDR
;
A
#
# COMPACT_ATOMS: atom_id res chain seq x y z
N MET A 1 -6.60 -15.19 20.03
CA MET A 1 -6.31 -16.42 19.26
C MET A 1 -4.79 -16.68 19.15
N THR A 2 -4.32 -17.89 19.46
CA THR A 2 -2.96 -18.41 19.21
C THR A 2 -2.89 -19.09 17.83
N THR A 3 -1.72 -19.54 17.36
CA THR A 3 -1.62 -20.33 16.10
C THR A 3 -2.48 -21.61 16.15
N ARG A 4 -2.52 -22.30 17.31
CA ARG A 4 -3.40 -23.46 17.52
C ARG A 4 -4.87 -23.07 17.39
N ALA A 5 -5.28 -21.99 18.03
CA ALA A 5 -6.66 -21.52 17.94
C ALA A 5 -7.03 -21.03 16.52
N ALA A 6 -6.07 -20.53 15.73
CA ALA A 6 -6.28 -20.20 14.32
C ALA A 6 -6.55 -21.45 13.49
N ARG A 7 -5.82 -22.54 13.75
CA ARG A 7 -6.06 -23.84 13.12
C ARG A 7 -7.44 -24.41 13.47
N GLU A 8 -7.82 -24.37 14.75
CA GLU A 8 -9.14 -24.80 15.21
C GLU A 8 -10.25 -23.97 14.54
N TYR A 9 -10.08 -22.64 14.47
CA TYR A 9 -10.99 -21.75 13.74
C TYR A 9 -11.10 -22.08 12.23
N TYR A 10 -9.98 -22.36 11.57
CA TYR A 10 -9.98 -22.78 10.18
C TYR A 10 -10.58 -24.18 9.95
N ALA A 11 -10.83 -24.97 10.99
CA ALA A 11 -11.53 -26.25 10.85
C ALA A 11 -13.03 -26.08 10.52
N HIS A 12 -13.62 -24.92 10.79
CA HIS A 12 -15.02 -24.65 10.47
C HIS A 12 -15.23 -24.59 8.95
N ALA A 13 -16.10 -25.46 8.43
CA ALA A 13 -16.41 -25.53 7.00
C ALA A 13 -16.88 -24.19 6.38
N PRO A 14 -17.73 -23.39 7.05
CA PRO A 14 -18.11 -22.06 6.55
C PRO A 14 -16.91 -21.14 6.30
N VAL A 15 -15.95 -21.12 7.23
CA VAL A 15 -14.72 -20.31 7.12
C VAL A 15 -13.89 -20.73 5.90
N ARG A 16 -13.69 -22.05 5.73
CA ARG A 16 -12.97 -22.59 4.55
C ARG A 16 -13.65 -22.19 3.24
N ARG A 17 -14.97 -22.30 3.20
CA ARG A 17 -15.78 -21.91 2.02
C ARG A 17 -15.61 -20.44 1.68
N ARG A 18 -15.61 -19.53 2.67
CA ARG A 18 -15.44 -18.10 2.40
C ARG A 18 -14.03 -17.74 1.94
N ILE A 19 -12.99 -18.33 2.53
CA ILE A 19 -11.63 -18.10 2.05
C ILE A 19 -11.48 -18.58 0.59
N ALA A 20 -12.04 -19.76 0.26
CA ALA A 20 -12.04 -20.31 -1.10
C ALA A 20 -12.87 -19.47 -2.09
N GLU A 21 -14.05 -18.99 -1.68
CA GLU A 21 -14.93 -18.11 -2.48
C GLU A 21 -14.18 -16.84 -2.90
N TYR A 22 -13.46 -16.20 -1.97
CA TYR A 22 -12.65 -15.03 -2.27
C TYR A 22 -11.44 -15.34 -3.18
N CYS A 23 -10.93 -16.58 -3.13
CA CYS A 23 -9.91 -17.10 -4.05
C CYS A 23 -10.48 -17.46 -5.44
N GLY A 24 -11.82 -17.43 -5.60
CA GLY A 24 -12.54 -17.68 -6.84
C GLY A 24 -12.76 -19.16 -7.14
N GLY A 25 -13.01 -19.99 -6.11
CA GLY A 25 -13.41 -21.38 -6.29
C GLY A 25 -13.98 -21.99 -5.00
N VAL A 26 -13.83 -23.31 -4.83
CA VAL A 26 -14.40 -24.08 -3.71
C VAL A 26 -13.32 -24.83 -2.93
N PRO A 27 -13.43 -24.99 -1.60
CA PRO A 27 -12.34 -25.53 -0.79
C PRO A 27 -12.01 -26.99 -1.10
N GLU A 28 -12.97 -27.76 -1.62
CA GLU A 28 -12.80 -29.16 -2.02
C GLU A 28 -11.95 -29.31 -3.29
N ASP A 29 -11.91 -28.28 -4.14
CA ASP A 29 -11.09 -28.23 -5.34
C ASP A 29 -10.26 -26.93 -5.38
N PRO A 30 -9.15 -26.85 -4.64
CA PRO A 30 -8.24 -25.70 -4.74
C PRO A 30 -7.67 -25.50 -6.14
N GLY A 31 -7.69 -26.53 -7.00
CA GLY A 31 -7.35 -26.42 -8.41
C GLY A 31 -8.25 -25.43 -9.16
N SER A 32 -9.52 -25.32 -8.76
CA SER A 32 -10.51 -24.42 -9.39
C SER A 32 -10.32 -22.93 -9.07
N PHE A 33 -9.52 -22.55 -8.06
CA PHE A 33 -9.38 -21.14 -7.71
C PHE A 33 -8.90 -20.29 -8.90
N SER A 34 -9.55 -19.15 -9.12
CA SER A 34 -9.19 -18.21 -10.18
C SER A 34 -7.87 -17.47 -9.89
N CYS A 35 -7.52 -17.27 -8.62
CA CYS A 35 -6.20 -16.75 -8.27
C CYS A 35 -5.08 -17.66 -8.80
N VAL A 36 -3.91 -17.11 -9.12
CA VAL A 36 -2.79 -17.90 -9.65
C VAL A 36 -2.09 -18.69 -8.56
N TYR A 37 -1.90 -18.09 -7.39
CA TYR A 37 -1.21 -18.68 -6.26
C TYR A 37 -1.76 -18.16 -4.94
N LEU A 38 -1.39 -18.82 -3.84
CA LEU A 38 -1.69 -18.40 -2.48
C LEU A 38 -0.41 -17.96 -1.77
N VAL A 39 -0.54 -17.19 -0.69
CA VAL A 39 0.58 -16.84 0.19
C VAL A 39 0.19 -17.17 1.62
N GLY A 40 1.03 -17.95 2.29
CA GLY A 40 1.01 -18.05 3.75
C GLY A 40 1.92 -16.98 4.35
N TYR A 41 1.44 -16.23 5.33
CA TYR A 41 2.21 -15.28 6.12
C TYR A 41 2.05 -15.60 7.60
N GLY A 42 3.14 -15.72 8.35
CA GLY A 42 3.04 -16.03 9.78
C GLY A 42 4.28 -16.66 10.37
N ALA A 43 4.30 -16.77 11.71
CA ALA A 43 5.45 -17.33 12.43
C ALA A 43 5.73 -18.79 12.06
N ALA A 44 4.71 -19.55 11.63
CA ALA A 44 4.88 -20.92 11.15
C ALA A 44 5.62 -21.02 9.81
N MET A 45 5.64 -19.94 9.00
CA MET A 45 6.29 -19.92 7.69
C MET A 45 7.82 -19.76 7.78
N GLY A 46 8.32 -19.07 8.80
CA GLY A 46 9.75 -18.74 8.98
C GLY A 46 10.65 -19.92 9.38
N ARG A 47 10.19 -21.18 9.24
CA ARG A 47 10.97 -22.40 9.55
C ARG A 47 11.57 -23.09 8.31
N ARG A 48 11.31 -22.58 7.10
CA ARG A 48 11.95 -23.03 5.86
C ARG A 48 13.26 -22.25 5.59
N PRO A 49 14.14 -22.70 4.67
CA PRO A 49 15.44 -22.04 4.42
C PRO A 49 15.34 -20.56 4.00
N SER A 50 14.17 -20.08 3.57
CA SER A 50 13.92 -18.66 3.35
C SER A 50 13.62 -17.95 4.67
N ALA A 51 14.48 -17.02 5.07
CA ALA A 51 14.33 -16.19 6.27
C ALA A 51 13.10 -15.24 6.25
N GLU A 52 12.33 -15.24 5.17
CA GLU A 52 11.16 -14.38 5.02
C GLU A 52 9.91 -15.00 5.67
N PRO A 53 9.10 -14.22 6.41
CA PRO A 53 7.95 -14.74 7.14
C PRO A 53 6.72 -15.02 6.25
N HIS A 54 6.94 -15.17 4.94
CA HIS A 54 5.91 -15.44 3.96
C HIS A 54 6.41 -16.38 2.87
N ALA A 55 5.51 -17.15 2.27
CA ALA A 55 5.83 -17.94 1.09
C ALA A 55 4.65 -18.01 0.13
N SER A 56 4.92 -17.72 -1.14
CA SER A 56 3.99 -18.00 -2.23
C SER A 56 3.97 -19.50 -2.52
N VAL A 57 2.79 -20.11 -2.56
CA VAL A 57 2.60 -21.55 -2.74
C VAL A 57 1.58 -21.82 -3.83
N GLU A 58 1.65 -22.99 -4.45
CA GLU A 58 0.61 -23.45 -5.37
C GLU A 58 -0.72 -23.64 -4.63
N LYS A 59 -1.83 -23.48 -5.35
CA LYS A 59 -3.19 -23.56 -4.82
C LYS A 59 -3.52 -24.88 -4.13
N ARG A 60 -2.95 -25.99 -4.61
CA ARG A 60 -3.14 -27.33 -4.01
C ARG A 60 -2.71 -27.41 -2.53
N ASN A 61 -1.85 -26.49 -2.08
CA ASN A 61 -1.40 -26.41 -0.69
C ASN A 61 -2.36 -25.59 0.19
N PHE A 62 -3.57 -25.26 -0.30
CA PHE A 62 -4.59 -24.58 0.51
C PHE A 62 -4.90 -25.30 1.84
N PRO A 63 -5.08 -26.64 1.89
CA PRO A 63 -5.24 -27.36 3.15
C PRO A 63 -4.06 -27.18 4.09
N ASP A 64 -2.82 -27.19 3.58
CA ASP A 64 -1.62 -27.00 4.40
C ASP A 64 -1.57 -25.62 5.06
N LEU A 65 -2.04 -24.58 4.36
CA LEU A 65 -2.13 -23.23 4.92
C LEU A 65 -3.17 -23.14 6.05
N LEU A 66 -4.32 -23.81 5.90
CA LEU A 66 -5.35 -23.89 6.93
C LEU A 66 -4.81 -24.66 8.16
N GLU A 67 -4.18 -25.81 7.95
CA GLU A 67 -3.61 -26.61 9.05
C GLU A 67 -2.43 -25.89 9.75
N ALA A 68 -1.67 -25.09 9.02
CA ALA A 68 -0.61 -24.26 9.60
C ALA A 68 -1.14 -23.08 10.42
N GLY A 69 -2.43 -22.74 10.30
CA GLY A 69 -3.05 -21.63 11.02
C GLY A 69 -2.39 -20.29 10.71
N VAL A 70 -1.99 -20.05 9.45
CA VAL A 70 -1.29 -18.82 9.01
C VAL A 70 -2.25 -17.74 8.51
N ASP A 71 -1.75 -16.52 8.31
CA ASP A 71 -2.43 -15.50 7.51
C ASP A 71 -2.41 -15.94 6.04
N ILE A 72 -3.59 -16.16 5.47
CA ILE A 72 -3.79 -16.59 4.09
C ILE A 72 -4.09 -15.37 3.22
N LEU A 73 -3.28 -15.20 2.18
CA LEU A 73 -3.49 -14.23 1.12
C LEU A 73 -3.67 -14.97 -0.20
N ARG A 74 -4.43 -14.36 -1.11
CA ARG A 74 -4.52 -14.77 -2.51
C ARG A 74 -3.72 -13.84 -3.39
N SER A 75 -3.19 -14.34 -4.51
CA SER A 75 -2.61 -13.47 -5.53
C SER A 75 -3.67 -12.51 -6.08
N VAL A 76 -3.28 -11.26 -6.28
CA VAL A 76 -4.07 -10.26 -7.02
C VAL A 76 -4.10 -10.63 -8.50
N TRP A 77 -3.04 -11.30 -8.96
CA TRP A 77 -3.02 -11.94 -10.27
C TRP A 77 -4.06 -13.05 -10.34
N ASP A 78 -5.08 -12.85 -11.17
CA ASP A 78 -6.26 -13.70 -11.28
C ASP A 78 -6.45 -14.12 -12.74
N ARG A 79 -6.99 -15.32 -12.97
CA ARG A 79 -7.20 -15.89 -14.31
C ARG A 79 -8.41 -15.28 -15.00
N ASN A 80 -9.48 -14.98 -14.25
CA ASN A 80 -10.79 -14.67 -14.78
C ASN A 80 -11.12 -13.17 -14.70
N ALA A 81 -10.45 -12.42 -13.83
CA ALA A 81 -10.69 -10.98 -13.65
C ALA A 81 -9.42 -10.17 -13.47
N LEU A 82 -9.53 -8.85 -13.62
CA LEU A 82 -8.64 -7.89 -12.98
C LEU A 82 -9.21 -7.52 -11.62
N LEU A 83 -8.35 -7.37 -10.61
CA LEU A 83 -8.78 -6.93 -9.30
C LEU A 83 -8.35 -5.49 -9.02
N GLY A 84 -9.30 -4.67 -8.62
CA GLY A 84 -9.07 -3.35 -8.05
C GLY A 84 -9.11 -3.45 -6.53
N ILE A 85 -8.06 -2.97 -5.86
CA ILE A 85 -7.98 -2.99 -4.40
C ILE A 85 -7.47 -1.63 -3.94
N LEU A 86 -8.25 -0.98 -3.09
CA LEU A 86 -7.78 0.13 -2.28
C LEU A 86 -7.58 -0.38 -0.85
N ASP A 87 -6.34 -0.47 -0.41
CA ASP A 87 -5.99 -0.78 0.98
C ASP A 87 -5.80 0.52 1.75
N ILE A 88 -6.43 0.61 2.92
CA ILE A 88 -6.17 1.68 3.87
C ILE A 88 -5.68 1.11 5.19
N GLU A 89 -4.59 1.66 5.70
CA GLU A 89 -4.00 1.25 6.97
C GLU A 89 -3.83 2.46 7.90
N TYR A 90 -4.24 2.32 9.16
CA TYR A 90 -3.82 3.22 10.22
C TYR A 90 -2.32 3.05 10.47
N VAL A 91 -1.60 4.17 10.46
CA VAL A 91 -0.17 4.24 10.73
C VAL A 91 0.10 5.21 11.86
N ASN A 92 0.86 4.75 12.86
CA ASN A 92 1.42 5.58 13.91
C ASN A 92 2.93 5.35 13.95
N TRP A 93 3.71 6.39 13.68
CA TRP A 93 5.18 6.32 13.65
C TRP A 93 5.82 6.42 15.04
N ASP A 94 5.08 6.90 16.04
CA ASP A 94 5.55 7.00 17.42
C ASP A 94 5.17 5.75 18.23
N TYR A 95 3.99 5.16 17.95
CA TYR A 95 3.51 3.93 18.59
C TYR A 95 2.76 3.01 17.61
N PRO A 96 3.47 2.25 16.75
CA PRO A 96 2.86 1.43 15.69
C PRO A 96 1.82 0.40 16.16
N ALA A 97 1.89 -0.02 17.42
CA ALA A 97 1.01 -1.03 17.99
C ALA A 97 -0.32 -0.49 18.52
N GLU A 98 -0.55 0.83 18.51
CA GLU A 98 -1.76 1.45 19.09
C GLU A 98 -3.04 0.78 18.60
N VAL A 99 -3.14 0.50 17.30
CA VAL A 99 -4.31 -0.13 16.67
C VAL A 99 -4.67 -1.51 17.21
N PHE A 100 -3.70 -2.24 17.77
CA PHE A 100 -3.97 -3.55 18.37
C PHE A 100 -4.34 -3.43 19.86
N PHE A 101 -3.87 -2.38 20.55
CA PHE A 101 -4.20 -2.15 21.95
C PHE A 101 -5.51 -1.39 22.15
N ARG A 102 -5.87 -0.51 21.20
CA ARG A 102 -7.04 0.37 21.25
C ARG A 102 -7.85 0.31 19.95
N PRO A 103 -8.32 -0.90 19.53
CA PRO A 103 -9.00 -1.04 18.26
C PRO A 103 -10.25 -0.15 18.15
N PRO A 104 -11.20 -0.13 19.11
CA PRO A 104 -12.38 0.73 19.01
C PRO A 104 -12.04 2.20 18.79
N GLU A 105 -11.09 2.74 19.55
CA GLU A 105 -10.73 4.16 19.45
C GLU A 105 -9.99 4.48 18.15
N VAL A 106 -9.10 3.59 17.68
CA VAL A 106 -8.40 3.80 16.42
C VAL A 106 -9.37 3.70 15.24
N PHE A 107 -10.18 2.64 15.16
CA PHE A 107 -11.11 2.44 14.05
C PHE A 107 -12.21 3.50 14.02
N SER A 108 -12.66 4.01 15.17
CA SER A 108 -13.60 5.14 15.23
C SER A 108 -13.04 6.40 14.55
N ARG A 109 -11.72 6.63 14.64
CA ARG A 109 -11.05 7.75 13.96
C ARG A 109 -10.79 7.51 12.48
N VAL A 110 -10.72 6.26 12.04
CA VAL A 110 -10.62 5.87 10.61
C VAL A 110 -11.99 5.95 9.92
N GLU A 111 -13.08 5.79 10.68
CA GLU A 111 -14.45 5.69 10.17
C GLU A 111 -14.90 6.87 9.27
N PRO A 112 -14.56 8.14 9.56
CA PRO A 112 -14.91 9.25 8.68
C PRO A 112 -14.33 9.08 7.26
N LEU A 113 -13.07 8.63 7.14
CA LEU A 113 -12.44 8.35 5.86
C LEU A 113 -13.08 7.14 5.16
N TYR A 114 -13.39 6.07 5.89
CA TYR A 114 -14.11 4.91 5.37
C TYR A 114 -15.43 5.33 4.68
N ARG A 115 -16.19 6.24 5.29
CA ARG A 115 -17.45 6.75 4.72
C ARG A 115 -17.21 7.56 3.44
N VAL A 116 -16.18 8.41 3.40
CA VAL A 116 -15.79 9.14 2.17
C VAL A 116 -15.43 8.17 1.05
N ILE A 117 -14.65 7.12 1.35
CA ILE A 117 -14.26 6.11 0.36
C ILE A 117 -15.49 5.41 -0.22
N ARG A 118 -16.44 4.99 0.64
CA ARG A 118 -17.68 4.36 0.18
C ARG A 118 -18.51 5.28 -0.73
N ARG A 119 -18.66 6.55 -0.37
CA ARG A 119 -19.35 7.53 -1.23
C ARG A 119 -18.61 7.74 -2.55
N SER A 120 -17.28 7.79 -2.51
CA SER A 120 -16.45 7.97 -3.70
C SER A 120 -16.58 6.80 -4.68
N PHE A 121 -16.62 5.55 -4.21
CA PHE A 121 -16.94 4.40 -5.05
C PHE A 121 -18.41 4.44 -5.53
N GLY A 122 -19.34 4.75 -4.63
CA GLY A 122 -20.76 4.84 -4.93
C GLY A 122 -21.11 5.88 -6.00
N ALA A 123 -20.31 6.94 -6.14
CA ALA A 123 -20.46 7.93 -7.21
C ALA A 123 -20.29 7.36 -8.62
N TYR A 124 -19.65 6.18 -8.75
CA TYR A 124 -19.56 5.43 -10.02
C TYR A 124 -20.51 4.21 -10.06
N GLY A 125 -21.39 4.06 -9.07
CA GLY A 125 -22.23 2.87 -8.92
C GLY A 125 -21.44 1.63 -8.48
N ILE A 126 -20.25 1.79 -7.89
CA ILE A 126 -19.43 0.68 -7.40
C ILE A 126 -19.72 0.45 -5.92
N GLU A 127 -20.11 -0.78 -5.58
CA GLU A 127 -20.14 -1.26 -4.20
C GLU A 127 -19.00 -2.28 -4.01
N PRO A 128 -17.84 -1.86 -3.47
CA PRO A 128 -16.73 -2.78 -3.27
C PRO A 128 -16.99 -3.72 -2.08
N LEU A 129 -16.47 -4.94 -2.15
CA LEU A 129 -16.36 -5.80 -0.98
C LEU A 129 -15.40 -5.12 0.01
N THR A 130 -15.93 -4.74 1.16
CA THR A 130 -15.14 -4.12 2.23
C THR A 130 -14.71 -5.21 3.21
N ILE A 131 -13.42 -5.24 3.54
CA ILE A 131 -12.85 -6.18 4.51
C ILE A 131 -12.21 -5.37 5.64
N LEU A 132 -12.70 -5.55 6.86
CA LEU A 132 -12.07 -5.04 8.08
C LEU A 132 -10.79 -5.83 8.34
N THR A 133 -9.64 -5.17 8.34
CA THR A 133 -8.33 -5.79 8.53
C THR A 133 -7.78 -5.57 9.93
N GLY A 134 -6.56 -6.04 10.18
CA GLY A 134 -5.83 -5.77 11.43
C GLY A 134 -5.67 -4.29 11.75
N GLN A 135 -5.45 -3.45 10.72
CA GLN A 135 -5.06 -2.04 10.88
C GLN A 135 -5.95 -1.04 10.12
N GLY A 136 -6.92 -1.50 9.33
CA GLY A 136 -7.78 -0.62 8.54
C GLY A 136 -8.75 -1.43 7.68
N TYR A 137 -8.83 -1.13 6.39
CA TYR A 137 -9.82 -1.75 5.48
C TYR A 137 -9.23 -2.05 4.12
N HIS A 138 -9.66 -3.14 3.50
CA HIS A 138 -9.54 -3.32 2.05
C HIS A 138 -10.88 -3.04 1.39
N PHE A 139 -10.88 -2.34 0.26
CA PHE A 139 -12.02 -2.20 -0.65
C PHE A 139 -11.67 -2.93 -1.95
N VAL A 140 -12.41 -3.99 -2.26
CA VAL A 140 -12.06 -4.95 -3.31
C VAL A 140 -13.17 -5.01 -4.34
N LEU A 141 -12.80 -4.92 -5.61
CA LEU A 141 -13.69 -5.09 -6.76
C LEU A 141 -13.02 -5.92 -7.84
N ARG A 142 -13.81 -6.48 -8.75
CA ARG A 142 -13.29 -7.22 -9.91
C ARG A 142 -13.86 -6.67 -11.21
N ILE A 143 -13.09 -6.81 -12.28
CA ILE A 143 -13.52 -6.57 -13.66
C ILE A 143 -13.27 -7.87 -14.42
N PRO A 144 -14.31 -8.65 -14.76
CA PRO A 144 -14.18 -9.87 -15.55
C PRO A 144 -13.47 -9.61 -16.88
N LYS A 145 -12.57 -10.50 -17.27
CA LYS A 145 -11.75 -10.32 -18.50
C LYS A 145 -12.54 -10.54 -19.79
N ASP A 146 -13.65 -11.25 -19.70
CA ASP A 146 -14.64 -11.46 -20.76
C ASP A 146 -15.64 -10.30 -20.89
N SER A 147 -15.63 -9.35 -19.95
CA SER A 147 -16.48 -8.16 -20.02
C SER A 147 -16.00 -7.18 -21.10
N LYS A 148 -16.93 -6.33 -21.58
CA LYS A 148 -16.61 -5.21 -22.49
C LYS A 148 -15.70 -4.15 -21.85
N ALA A 149 -15.60 -4.11 -20.52
CA ALA A 149 -14.77 -3.15 -19.80
C ALA A 149 -13.27 -3.49 -19.88
N PHE A 150 -12.92 -4.78 -19.90
CA PHE A 150 -11.52 -5.22 -19.97
C PHE A 150 -10.76 -4.66 -21.21
N PRO A 151 -11.25 -4.79 -22.46
CA PRO A 151 -10.57 -4.23 -23.61
C PRO A 151 -10.49 -2.69 -23.58
N LEU A 152 -11.46 -1.99 -22.97
CA LEU A 152 -11.39 -0.53 -22.77
C LEU A 152 -10.20 -0.15 -21.87
N LEU A 153 -10.02 -0.87 -20.77
CA LEU A 153 -8.87 -0.66 -19.87
C LEU A 153 -7.55 -0.99 -20.57
N ALA A 154 -7.50 -2.12 -21.30
CA ALA A 154 -6.31 -2.54 -22.03
C ALA A 154 -5.88 -1.51 -23.08
N ALA A 155 -6.83 -0.92 -23.80
CA ALA A 155 -6.57 0.09 -24.84
C ALA A 155 -5.97 1.41 -24.32
N ARG A 156 -6.03 1.66 -23.00
CA ARG A 156 -5.47 2.88 -22.37
C ARG A 156 -4.17 2.65 -21.61
N GLY A 157 -3.78 1.39 -21.44
CA GLY A 157 -2.53 0.99 -20.81
C GLY A 157 -1.38 0.90 -21.81
N SER A 158 -0.19 0.64 -21.30
CA SER A 158 1.03 0.52 -22.12
C SER A 158 1.72 -0.84 -22.01
N ALA A 159 1.32 -1.68 -21.05
CA ALA A 159 1.94 -2.99 -20.77
C ALA A 159 3.47 -2.88 -20.71
N SER A 160 3.97 -2.11 -19.74
CA SER A 160 5.39 -1.78 -19.68
C SER A 160 6.28 -3.04 -19.79
N PRO A 161 7.40 -2.98 -20.55
CA PRO A 161 8.26 -4.14 -20.78
C PRO A 161 8.74 -4.82 -19.50
N ARG A 162 8.91 -4.03 -18.44
CA ARG A 162 9.31 -4.52 -17.12
C ARG A 162 8.22 -5.34 -16.44
N LEU A 163 6.97 -4.92 -16.54
CA LEU A 163 5.84 -5.66 -15.99
C LEU A 163 5.72 -7.02 -16.69
N LEU A 164 5.95 -7.06 -18.01
CA LEU A 164 6.00 -8.29 -18.79
C LEU A 164 7.19 -9.17 -18.38
N GLU A 165 8.40 -8.61 -18.25
CA GLU A 165 9.58 -9.33 -17.78
C GLU A 165 9.35 -9.99 -16.40
N TRP A 166 8.69 -9.28 -15.49
CA TRP A 166 8.29 -9.86 -14.20
C TRP A 166 7.22 -10.93 -14.34
N GLY A 167 6.27 -10.75 -15.26
CA GLY A 167 5.34 -11.78 -15.72
C GLY A 167 6.04 -13.07 -16.07
N ASP A 168 7.05 -13.00 -16.94
CA ASP A 168 7.78 -14.16 -17.44
C ASP A 168 8.56 -14.88 -16.32
N ARG A 169 9.19 -14.12 -15.42
CA ARG A 169 9.88 -14.69 -14.24
C ARG A 169 8.93 -15.47 -13.34
N PHE A 170 7.71 -14.97 -13.14
CA PHE A 170 6.69 -15.64 -12.33
C PHE A 170 6.02 -16.78 -13.08
N ALA A 171 5.93 -16.70 -14.41
CA ALA A 171 5.41 -17.75 -15.27
C ALA A 171 6.19 -19.05 -15.09
N ALA A 172 7.51 -18.97 -14.96
CA ALA A 172 8.36 -20.13 -14.71
C ALA A 172 8.00 -20.89 -13.41
N ARG A 173 7.47 -20.18 -12.39
CA ARG A 173 7.11 -20.79 -11.11
C ARG A 173 5.67 -21.30 -11.05
N PHE A 174 4.73 -20.60 -11.66
CA PHE A 174 3.29 -20.88 -11.51
C PHE A 174 2.59 -21.24 -12.84
N GLY A 175 3.34 -21.46 -13.91
CA GLY A 175 2.84 -21.98 -15.18
C GLY A 175 1.89 -21.04 -15.91
N ARG A 176 2.04 -19.73 -15.75
CA ARG A 176 1.17 -18.73 -16.38
C ARG A 176 1.96 -17.50 -16.79
N SER A 177 1.95 -17.14 -18.07
CA SER A 177 2.49 -15.85 -18.54
C SER A 177 1.53 -14.69 -18.26
N LEU A 178 2.06 -13.47 -18.22
CA LEU A 178 1.25 -12.25 -18.12
C LEU A 178 1.03 -11.67 -19.52
N PRO A 179 -0.19 -11.78 -20.09
CA PRO A 179 -0.45 -11.25 -21.42
C PRO A 179 -0.35 -9.71 -21.44
N SER A 180 0.13 -9.16 -22.55
CA SER A 180 0.22 -7.70 -22.76
C SER A 180 -1.11 -6.96 -22.50
N PRO A 181 -2.28 -7.40 -23.01
CA PRO A 181 -3.55 -6.74 -22.70
C PRO A 181 -3.89 -6.69 -21.21
N GLU A 182 -3.53 -7.74 -20.46
CA GLU A 182 -3.76 -7.80 -19.01
C GLU A 182 -2.83 -6.85 -18.25
N ALA A 183 -1.56 -6.80 -18.64
CA ALA A 183 -0.60 -5.84 -18.09
C ALA A 183 -1.03 -4.39 -18.35
N ALA A 184 -1.48 -4.08 -19.57
CA ALA A 184 -1.99 -2.76 -19.93
C ALA A 184 -3.25 -2.40 -19.12
N ALA A 185 -4.22 -3.32 -19.04
CA ALA A 185 -5.45 -3.07 -18.31
C ALA A 185 -5.20 -2.89 -16.81
N TYR A 186 -4.25 -3.63 -16.23
CA TYR A 186 -3.81 -3.44 -14.85
C TYR A 186 -3.20 -2.05 -14.59
N GLU A 187 -2.34 -1.57 -15.49
CA GLU A 187 -1.79 -0.21 -15.41
C GLU A 187 -2.90 0.85 -15.46
N THR A 188 -3.88 0.70 -16.36
CA THR A 188 -5.02 1.62 -16.45
C THR A 188 -5.84 1.59 -15.16
N LEU A 189 -6.14 0.41 -14.61
CA LEU A 189 -6.88 0.29 -13.36
C LEU A 189 -6.17 0.98 -12.20
N GLY A 190 -4.83 0.89 -12.13
CA GLY A 190 -4.03 1.62 -11.15
C GLY A 190 -4.22 3.14 -11.24
N ARG A 191 -4.26 3.70 -12.46
CA ARG A 191 -4.51 5.14 -12.68
C ARG A 191 -5.92 5.56 -12.28
N LEU A 192 -6.92 4.71 -12.52
CA LEU A 192 -8.29 4.95 -12.07
C LEU A 192 -8.38 5.01 -10.54
N LEU A 193 -7.70 4.08 -9.85
CA LEU A 193 -7.64 4.07 -8.39
C LEU A 193 -6.85 5.26 -7.82
N GLU A 194 -5.78 5.69 -8.48
CA GLU A 194 -5.07 6.92 -8.12
C GLU A 194 -5.97 8.16 -8.24
N HIS A 195 -6.71 8.28 -9.35
CA HIS A 195 -7.71 9.34 -9.54
C HIS A 195 -8.77 9.33 -8.42
N LEU A 196 -9.28 8.15 -8.08
CA LEU A 196 -10.22 7.98 -6.98
C LEU A 196 -9.61 8.42 -5.64
N VAL A 197 -8.35 8.07 -5.35
CA VAL A 197 -7.64 8.51 -4.13
C VAL A 197 -7.52 10.03 -4.08
N HIS A 198 -7.18 10.70 -5.18
CA HIS A 198 -7.15 12.16 -5.22
C HIS A 198 -8.52 12.79 -4.93
N ARG A 199 -9.61 12.18 -5.42
CA ARG A 199 -10.97 12.62 -5.11
C ARG A 199 -11.32 12.40 -3.63
N ILE A 200 -10.99 11.23 -3.08
CA ILE A 200 -11.19 10.90 -1.66
C ILE A 200 -10.47 11.90 -0.76
N LEU A 201 -9.21 12.21 -1.04
CA LEU A 201 -8.42 13.15 -0.24
C LEU A 201 -9.06 14.54 -0.22
N ARG A 202 -9.46 15.06 -1.38
CA ARG A 202 -10.13 16.38 -1.47
C ARG A 202 -11.44 16.41 -0.71
N GLU A 203 -12.27 15.37 -0.86
CA GLU A 203 -13.55 15.30 -0.13
C GLU A 203 -13.31 15.20 1.39
N TYR A 204 -12.37 14.37 1.82
CA TYR A 204 -12.04 14.17 3.22
C TYR A 204 -11.48 15.42 3.90
N GLU A 205 -10.58 16.15 3.22
CA GLU A 205 -10.04 17.43 3.69
C GLU A 205 -11.11 18.53 3.79
N SER A 206 -12.18 18.43 3.00
CA SER A 206 -13.29 19.38 3.02
C SER A 206 -14.35 19.10 4.10
N LEU A 207 -14.24 18.00 4.85
CA LEU A 207 -15.20 17.66 5.88
C LEU A 207 -15.18 18.69 7.02
N PRO A 208 -16.36 19.07 7.56
CA PRO A 208 -16.41 19.95 8.72
C PRO A 208 -15.80 19.26 9.95
N PRO A 209 -15.22 20.02 10.90
CA PRO A 209 -14.71 19.46 12.15
C PRO A 209 -15.82 18.76 12.94
N ALA A 210 -15.78 17.43 13.01
CA ALA A 210 -16.81 16.61 13.65
C ALA A 210 -16.54 16.37 15.15
N GLY A 211 -16.18 17.42 15.89
CA GLY A 211 -15.92 17.39 17.34
C GLY A 211 -14.62 16.68 17.78
N SER A 212 -14.05 15.83 16.93
CA SER A 212 -12.70 15.29 17.06
C SER A 212 -11.89 15.64 15.81
N GLU A 213 -10.60 15.93 15.99
CA GLU A 213 -9.71 16.24 14.88
C GLU A 213 -9.54 14.97 14.02
N PRO A 214 -9.89 15.01 12.73
CA PRO A 214 -9.78 13.85 11.86
C PRO A 214 -8.31 13.46 11.71
N LEU A 215 -8.04 12.15 11.60
CA LEU A 215 -6.70 11.69 11.26
C LEU A 215 -6.34 12.20 9.86
N PRO A 216 -5.13 12.72 9.62
CA PRO A 216 -4.72 13.08 8.28
C PRO A 216 -4.72 11.83 7.39
N ALA A 217 -5.21 11.99 6.16
CA ALA A 217 -5.18 10.96 5.14
C ALA A 217 -4.00 11.23 4.20
N VAL A 218 -3.17 10.22 3.95
CA VAL A 218 -1.98 10.36 3.11
C VAL A 218 -1.88 9.22 2.12
N PRO A 219 -1.45 9.45 0.88
CA PRO A 219 -1.20 8.37 -0.06
C PRO A 219 0.14 7.67 0.28
N THR A 220 0.12 6.33 0.25
CA THR A 220 1.28 5.42 0.32
C THR A 220 2.33 5.82 1.36
N ASP A 221 2.03 5.61 2.66
CA ASP A 221 2.95 5.70 3.80
C ASP A 221 3.81 6.98 3.88
N ALA A 222 3.34 8.09 3.31
CA ALA A 222 4.00 9.38 3.48
C ALA A 222 3.98 9.78 4.96
N ALA A 223 5.16 9.89 5.56
CA ALA A 223 5.30 10.29 6.95
C ALA A 223 4.71 11.68 7.20
N VAL A 224 3.94 11.78 8.28
CA VAL A 224 3.33 13.04 8.74
C VAL A 224 4.10 13.64 9.92
N GLY A 225 3.93 14.95 10.11
CA GLY A 225 4.39 15.64 11.31
C GLY A 225 3.59 15.21 12.55
N ARG A 226 3.99 15.73 13.72
CA ARG A 226 3.19 15.58 14.94
C ARG A 226 1.97 16.49 14.80
N ILE A 227 0.79 15.90 14.75
CA ILE A 227 -0.47 16.62 14.51
C ILE A 227 -1.42 16.38 15.69
N GLY A 228 -2.26 17.39 15.95
CA GLY A 228 -3.34 17.36 16.91
C GLY A 228 -2.93 17.33 18.38
N SER A 229 -3.95 17.26 19.25
CA SER A 229 -3.82 17.39 20.70
C SER A 229 -2.96 16.31 21.37
N ARG A 230 -2.76 15.17 20.70
CA ARG A 230 -1.89 14.08 21.17
C ARG A 230 -0.41 14.29 20.83
N GLY A 231 -0.11 15.18 19.88
CA GLY A 231 1.26 15.42 19.41
C GLY A 231 1.94 14.18 18.83
N CYS A 232 1.16 13.24 18.29
CA CYS A 232 1.64 12.00 17.67
C CYS A 232 1.76 12.15 16.15
N ARG A 233 2.68 11.41 15.55
CA ARG A 233 2.76 11.21 14.10
C ARG A 233 1.84 10.05 13.72
N GLU A 234 0.58 10.34 13.46
CA GLU A 234 -0.43 9.36 13.06
C GLU A 234 -1.22 9.81 11.84
N ALA A 235 -1.56 8.86 10.98
CA ALA A 235 -2.29 9.09 9.74
C ALA A 235 -3.06 7.82 9.31
N VAL A 236 -3.94 7.97 8.32
CA VAL A 236 -4.45 6.84 7.54
C VAL A 236 -3.76 6.85 6.17
N SER A 237 -3.03 5.79 5.89
CA SER A 237 -2.34 5.55 4.61
C SER A 237 -3.34 4.98 3.62
N LEU A 238 -3.47 5.59 2.43
CA LEU A 238 -4.17 5.03 1.27
C LEU A 238 -3.12 4.41 0.35
N ASP A 239 -3.01 3.09 0.39
CA ASP A 239 -1.92 2.37 -0.26
C ASP A 239 -2.19 2.17 -1.76
N LEU A 240 -1.43 2.91 -2.57
CA LEU A 240 -1.39 2.76 -4.03
C LEU A 240 -0.19 1.93 -4.49
N SER A 241 0.67 1.48 -3.56
CA SER A 241 1.83 0.64 -3.88
C SER A 241 1.44 -0.65 -4.58
N LEU A 242 0.17 -1.07 -4.46
CA LEU A 242 -0.38 -2.19 -5.21
C LEU A 242 -0.06 -2.08 -6.68
N PHE A 243 -0.28 -0.91 -7.26
CA PHE A 243 -0.13 -0.65 -8.69
C PHE A 243 1.26 -0.10 -9.06
N GLY A 244 2.12 0.15 -8.06
CA GLY A 244 3.53 0.48 -8.27
C GLY A 244 4.43 -0.74 -8.46
N ASP A 245 3.99 -1.92 -8.01
CA ASP A 245 4.70 -3.19 -8.13
C ASP A 245 4.12 -4.09 -9.24
N PRO A 246 4.90 -5.07 -9.76
CA PRO A 246 4.40 -5.99 -10.77
C PRO A 246 3.23 -6.84 -10.27
N LEU A 247 2.14 -6.90 -11.06
CA LEU A 247 0.94 -7.69 -10.77
C LEU A 247 1.24 -9.13 -10.27
N PRO A 248 2.16 -9.90 -10.89
CA PRO A 248 2.47 -11.26 -10.45
C PRO A 248 3.05 -11.38 -9.04
N ARG A 249 3.52 -10.28 -8.43
CA ARG A 249 4.10 -10.28 -7.07
C ARG A 249 3.08 -9.96 -5.99
N ARG A 250 1.91 -9.46 -6.36
CA ARG A 250 0.99 -8.84 -5.41
C ARG A 250 -0.01 -9.87 -4.90
N ALA A 251 -0.22 -9.82 -3.60
CA ALA A 251 -1.19 -10.64 -2.90
C ALA A 251 -2.00 -9.77 -1.93
N THR A 252 -3.24 -10.16 -1.69
CA THR A 252 -4.14 -9.49 -0.76
C THR A 252 -4.70 -10.51 0.23
N ARG A 253 -4.88 -10.09 1.48
CA ARG A 253 -5.40 -10.97 2.54
C ARG A 253 -6.83 -11.38 2.23
N CYS A 254 -7.12 -12.64 2.50
CA CYS A 254 -8.46 -13.16 2.36
C CYS A 254 -9.34 -12.71 3.54
N PRO A 255 -10.62 -12.40 3.32
CA PRO A 255 -11.58 -12.31 4.41
C PRO A 255 -11.65 -13.67 5.11
N PHE A 256 -11.94 -13.63 6.41
CA PHE A 256 -11.85 -14.73 7.36
C PHE A 256 -10.45 -15.32 7.57
N SER A 257 -9.39 -14.71 7.01
CA SER A 257 -8.00 -15.06 7.38
C SER A 257 -7.62 -14.49 8.76
N ALA A 258 -6.62 -15.07 9.41
CA ALA A 258 -5.99 -14.57 10.61
C ALA A 258 -4.90 -13.52 10.31
N TYR A 259 -4.98 -12.31 10.87
CA TYR A 259 -4.03 -11.22 10.63
C TYR A 259 -2.79 -11.30 11.55
N GLN A 260 -1.67 -11.82 11.04
CA GLN A 260 -0.50 -12.13 11.90
C GLN A 260 0.61 -11.07 11.95
N LYS A 261 0.43 -9.89 11.34
CA LYS A 261 1.49 -8.87 11.17
C LYS A 261 2.19 -8.49 12.50
N HIS A 262 1.43 -8.29 13.58
CA HIS A 262 1.99 -7.95 14.91
C HIS A 262 2.71 -9.12 15.60
N ARG A 263 2.38 -10.37 15.24
CA ARG A 263 3.07 -11.57 15.75
C ARG A 263 4.42 -11.79 15.10
N VAL A 264 4.52 -11.41 13.82
CA VAL A 264 5.70 -11.58 12.98
C VAL A 264 6.66 -10.39 13.13
N LEU A 265 6.18 -9.16 12.97
CA LEU A 265 7.00 -7.93 12.99
C LEU A 265 7.15 -7.38 14.41
N ARG A 266 7.69 -8.19 15.33
CA ARG A 266 7.80 -7.84 16.76
C ARG A 266 8.73 -6.66 17.01
N GLU A 267 9.72 -6.46 16.15
CA GLU A 267 10.60 -5.30 16.15
C GLU A 267 9.85 -4.00 15.85
N LYS A 268 8.79 -4.07 15.03
CA LYS A 268 7.95 -2.90 14.69
C LYS A 268 6.88 -2.65 15.74
N TYR A 269 6.18 -3.68 16.19
CA TYR A 269 5.01 -3.56 17.08
C TYR A 269 5.33 -3.79 18.57
N GLY A 270 6.55 -4.19 18.88
CA GLY A 270 6.99 -4.52 20.24
C GLY A 270 6.61 -5.94 20.67
N GLU A 271 7.44 -6.52 21.55
CA GLU A 271 7.26 -7.88 22.08
C GLU A 271 5.92 -8.05 22.81
N ARG A 272 5.43 -7.00 23.49
CA ARG A 272 4.15 -7.05 24.20
C ARG A 272 3.00 -7.32 23.24
N ALA A 273 2.89 -6.56 22.16
CA ALA A 273 1.87 -6.77 21.14
C ALA A 273 1.99 -8.16 20.53
N GLY A 274 3.21 -8.55 20.14
CA GLY A 274 3.49 -9.84 19.50
C GLY A 274 3.30 -11.08 20.38
N ARG A 275 3.21 -10.95 21.71
CA ARG A 275 2.98 -12.07 22.63
C ARG A 275 1.58 -12.10 23.23
N GLN A 276 1.08 -10.94 23.66
CA GLN A 276 -0.10 -10.86 24.52
C GLN A 276 -1.40 -10.62 23.75
N LEU A 277 -1.37 -9.88 22.63
CA LEU A 277 -2.60 -9.47 21.95
C LEU A 277 -3.17 -10.60 21.09
N PRO A 278 -4.50 -10.78 21.05
CA PRO A 278 -5.11 -11.80 20.20
C PRO A 278 -4.82 -11.52 18.72
N VAL A 279 -4.62 -12.58 17.94
CA VAL A 279 -4.61 -12.47 16.48
C VAL A 279 -6.02 -12.13 15.99
N PRO A 280 -6.26 -10.96 15.38
CA PRO A 280 -7.57 -10.63 14.85
C PRO A 280 -7.84 -11.36 13.54
N LEU A 281 -9.09 -11.68 13.29
CA LEU A 281 -9.61 -12.23 12.05
C LEU A 281 -10.02 -11.10 11.12
N LEU A 282 -9.80 -11.25 9.82
CA LEU A 282 -10.29 -10.30 8.84
C LEU A 282 -11.77 -10.59 8.60
N LEU A 283 -12.66 -9.62 8.73
CA LEU A 283 -14.09 -9.85 8.55
C LEU A 283 -14.65 -8.98 7.42
N PRO A 284 -15.56 -9.48 6.58
CA PRO A 284 -16.27 -8.63 5.64
C PRO A 284 -17.14 -7.63 6.41
N ARG A 285 -17.30 -6.44 5.83
CA ARG A 285 -18.18 -5.39 6.34
C ARG A 285 -19.24 -5.06 5.30
N PHE A 286 -20.50 -5.18 5.69
CA PHE A 286 -21.65 -4.96 4.83
C PHE A 286 -22.36 -3.65 5.16
N PRO A 287 -23.23 -3.14 4.26
CA PRO A 287 -24.20 -2.10 4.61
C PRO A 287 -24.97 -2.49 5.88
N GLY A 288 -25.03 -1.58 6.86
CA GLY A 288 -25.72 -1.82 8.12
C GLY A 288 -24.89 -2.53 9.22
N SER A 289 -23.72 -3.10 8.90
CA SER A 289 -22.85 -3.67 9.93
C SER A 289 -22.34 -2.59 10.89
N ARG A 290 -22.56 -2.78 12.19
CA ARG A 290 -22.00 -1.95 13.26
C ARG A 290 -20.51 -2.25 13.42
N LEU A 291 -19.72 -1.21 13.58
CA LEU A 291 -18.26 -1.35 13.70
C LEU A 291 -17.89 -2.09 14.99
N GLU A 292 -18.59 -1.80 16.07
CA GLU A 292 -18.36 -2.37 17.39
C GLU A 292 -18.54 -3.90 17.36
N ASP A 293 -19.65 -4.37 16.79
CA ASP A 293 -19.97 -5.79 16.67
C ASP A 293 -18.89 -6.54 15.86
N LEU A 294 -18.39 -5.94 14.77
CA LEU A 294 -17.31 -6.50 13.96
C LEU A 294 -15.97 -6.51 14.70
N LEU A 295 -15.67 -5.47 15.50
CA LEU A 295 -14.45 -5.40 16.29
C LEU A 295 -14.41 -6.40 17.44
N GLU A 296 -15.57 -6.74 18.01
CA GLU A 296 -15.70 -7.86 18.96
C GLU A 296 -15.52 -9.20 18.24
N ALA A 297 -16.31 -9.44 17.18
CA ALA A 297 -16.35 -10.70 16.46
C ALA A 297 -14.98 -11.09 15.88
N ARG A 298 -14.16 -10.15 15.43
CA ARG A 298 -12.82 -10.45 14.87
C ARG A 298 -11.84 -11.05 15.88
N THR A 299 -12.14 -11.05 17.18
CA THR A 299 -11.30 -11.68 18.20
C THR A 299 -11.88 -12.98 18.76
N ASP A 300 -13.08 -13.34 18.33
CA ASP A 300 -13.86 -14.51 18.74
C ASP A 300 -14.09 -15.43 17.53
N GLY A 301 -13.41 -16.58 17.53
CA GLY A 301 -13.45 -17.52 16.41
C GLY A 301 -14.85 -18.08 16.14
N GLU A 302 -15.66 -18.31 17.18
CA GLU A 302 -17.01 -18.85 17.04
C GLU A 302 -17.97 -17.81 16.46
N ARG A 303 -17.89 -16.55 16.93
CA ARG A 303 -18.67 -15.45 16.34
C ARG A 303 -18.28 -15.21 14.88
N ALA A 304 -16.98 -15.22 14.57
CA ALA A 304 -16.50 -15.06 13.21
C ALA A 304 -16.90 -16.23 12.30
N ALA A 305 -16.93 -17.47 12.81
CA ALA A 305 -17.36 -18.65 12.06
C ALA A 305 -18.86 -18.59 11.73
N ARG A 306 -19.71 -18.18 12.69
CA ARG A 306 -21.14 -17.91 12.43
C ARG A 306 -21.34 -16.84 11.37
N LEU A 307 -20.60 -15.73 11.45
CA LEU A 307 -20.65 -14.70 10.40
C LEU A 307 -20.31 -15.27 9.01
N ALA A 308 -19.40 -16.25 8.92
CA ALA A 308 -19.03 -16.89 7.66
C ALA A 308 -20.14 -17.80 7.09
N GLU A 309 -21.10 -18.25 7.91
CA GLU A 309 -22.30 -18.97 7.46
C GLU A 309 -23.23 -18.04 6.71
N ASP A 310 -23.46 -16.85 7.26
CA ASP A 310 -24.54 -15.95 6.87
C ASP A 310 -24.16 -14.93 5.77
N CYS A 311 -22.91 -14.91 5.31
CA CYS A 311 -22.47 -13.91 4.35
C CYS A 311 -21.63 -14.47 3.20
N SER A 312 -21.59 -13.74 2.09
CA SER A 312 -20.71 -14.02 0.95
C SER A 312 -19.54 -13.05 0.93
N VAL A 313 -18.40 -13.54 0.44
CA VAL A 313 -17.20 -12.76 0.15
C VAL A 313 -16.82 -12.85 -1.33
N ALA A 314 -17.79 -13.16 -2.19
CA ALA A 314 -17.61 -13.03 -3.63
C ALA A 314 -17.24 -11.58 -3.97
N ILE A 315 -16.24 -11.40 -4.83
CA ILE A 315 -15.76 -10.07 -5.21
C ILE A 315 -16.78 -9.44 -6.19
N PRO A 316 -17.35 -8.27 -5.89
CA PRO A 316 -18.35 -7.60 -6.74
C PRO A 316 -17.79 -7.21 -8.11
N ASP A 317 -18.62 -7.36 -9.15
CA ASP A 317 -18.29 -6.96 -10.51
C ASP A 317 -18.49 -5.44 -10.70
N ALA A 318 -17.42 -4.74 -11.05
CA ALA A 318 -17.42 -3.30 -11.34
C ALA A 318 -17.33 -2.99 -12.84
N ALA A 319 -17.34 -3.99 -13.73
CA ALA A 319 -17.28 -3.77 -15.17
C ALA A 319 -18.32 -2.76 -15.70
N PRO A 320 -19.59 -2.76 -15.23
CA PRO A 320 -20.58 -1.78 -15.67
C PRO A 320 -20.19 -0.32 -15.37
N SER A 321 -19.41 -0.08 -14.31
CA SER A 321 -18.99 1.25 -13.86
C SER A 321 -17.76 1.79 -14.58
N ILE A 322 -17.00 0.93 -15.25
CA ILE A 322 -15.73 1.30 -15.88
C ILE A 322 -15.86 2.42 -16.92
N PRO A 323 -16.85 2.44 -17.83
CA PRO A 323 -16.96 3.53 -18.81
C PRO A 323 -17.08 4.91 -18.17
N ALA A 324 -17.94 5.05 -17.15
CA ALA A 324 -18.13 6.33 -16.46
C ALA A 324 -16.90 6.75 -15.66
N TRP A 325 -16.27 5.80 -14.95
CA TRP A 325 -15.05 6.07 -14.19
C TRP A 325 -13.86 6.44 -15.10
N LEU A 326 -13.73 5.75 -16.22
CA LEU A 326 -12.69 6.03 -17.22
C LEU A 326 -12.89 7.42 -17.84
N ALA A 327 -14.12 7.80 -18.20
CA ALA A 327 -14.43 9.11 -18.75
C ALA A 327 -14.10 10.25 -17.75
N ASP A 328 -14.47 10.09 -16.47
CA ASP A 328 -14.14 11.08 -15.43
C ASP A 328 -12.61 11.20 -15.24
N TYR A 329 -11.89 10.09 -15.24
CA TYR A 329 -10.43 10.10 -15.21
C TYR A 329 -9.85 10.81 -16.45
N GLU A 330 -10.29 10.46 -17.66
CA GLU A 330 -9.75 10.99 -18.92
C GLU A 330 -9.92 12.52 -19.03
N GLY A 331 -11.00 13.06 -18.44
CA GLY A 331 -11.27 14.50 -18.32
C GLY A 331 -10.54 15.22 -17.19
N SER A 332 -9.76 14.51 -16.36
CA SER A 332 -9.06 15.10 -15.22
C SER A 332 -7.67 15.65 -15.56
N ALA A 333 -7.21 16.63 -14.78
CA ALA A 333 -5.82 17.11 -14.84
C ALA A 333 -4.79 16.00 -14.54
N LEU A 334 -5.17 14.97 -13.78
CA LEU A 334 -4.29 13.83 -13.52
C LEU A 334 -4.03 13.00 -14.79
N ALA A 335 -5.04 12.86 -15.66
CA ALA A 335 -4.85 12.18 -16.94
C ALA A 335 -3.88 12.94 -17.86
N GLU A 336 -3.89 14.27 -17.85
CA GLU A 336 -2.90 15.08 -18.57
C GLU A 336 -1.49 14.77 -18.09
N VAL A 337 -1.26 14.77 -16.77
CA VAL A 337 0.06 14.45 -16.21
C VAL A 337 0.49 13.02 -16.52
N HIS A 338 -0.45 12.05 -16.48
CA HIS A 338 -0.16 10.67 -16.89
C HIS A 338 0.18 10.52 -18.38
N ARG A 339 -0.35 11.39 -19.25
CA ARG A 339 0.04 11.45 -20.66
C ARG A 339 1.45 12.03 -20.81
N GLU A 340 1.75 13.14 -20.12
CA GLU A 340 3.08 13.77 -20.13
C GLU A 340 4.18 12.80 -19.64
N ILE A 341 3.97 12.07 -18.54
CA ILE A 341 4.97 11.15 -17.98
C ILE A 341 5.25 9.94 -18.89
N ARG A 342 4.28 9.49 -19.70
CA ARG A 342 4.49 8.36 -20.61
C ARG A 342 5.58 8.64 -21.64
N GLU A 343 5.73 9.89 -22.03
CA GLU A 343 6.84 10.38 -22.85
C GLU A 343 8.10 10.59 -22.00
N ILE A 344 8.56 9.58 -21.25
CA ILE A 344 9.72 9.70 -20.36
C ILE A 344 10.89 10.35 -21.11
N ARG A 345 11.18 11.61 -20.78
CA ARG A 345 12.30 12.35 -21.37
C ARG A 345 13.56 12.05 -20.57
N ARG A 346 14.61 11.63 -21.29
CA ARG A 346 15.96 11.37 -20.72
C ARG A 346 16.93 12.51 -21.00
N ASP A 347 16.42 13.67 -21.41
CA ASP A 347 17.18 14.85 -21.76
C ASP A 347 17.86 15.51 -20.54
N ARG A 348 17.33 15.32 -19.33
CA ARG A 348 17.91 15.84 -18.08
C ARG A 348 18.09 14.76 -17.01
N THR A 349 19.28 14.16 -16.95
CA THR A 349 19.63 13.14 -15.94
C THR A 349 20.54 13.65 -14.82
N ALA A 350 21.05 14.87 -14.92
CA ALA A 350 21.88 15.48 -13.88
C ALA A 350 21.02 16.40 -12.98
N PRO A 351 21.12 16.28 -11.65
CA PRO A 351 20.37 17.13 -10.75
C PRO A 351 20.83 18.60 -10.83
N PRO A 352 19.92 19.58 -10.68
CA PRO A 352 20.28 20.99 -10.73
C PRO A 352 21.15 21.37 -9.51
N PRO A 353 22.01 22.41 -9.63
CA PRO A 353 22.72 22.96 -8.47
C PRO A 353 21.74 23.62 -7.49
N GLY A 354 22.18 23.82 -6.24
CA GLY A 354 21.40 24.56 -5.23
C GLY A 354 20.26 23.77 -4.58
N LEU A 355 20.21 22.45 -4.73
CA LEU A 355 19.23 21.61 -4.06
C LEU A 355 19.42 21.61 -2.52
N PRO A 356 18.33 21.55 -1.73
CA PRO A 356 18.42 21.39 -0.29
C PRO A 356 19.23 20.14 0.11
N PRO A 357 20.00 20.17 1.21
CA PRO A 357 20.86 19.04 1.60
C PRO A 357 20.13 17.71 1.73
N CYS A 358 18.87 17.71 2.19
CA CYS A 358 18.05 16.50 2.31
C CYS A 358 17.72 15.87 0.95
N VAL A 359 17.50 16.68 -0.10
CA VAL A 359 17.23 16.22 -1.46
C VAL A 359 18.52 15.76 -2.13
N VAL A 360 19.62 16.50 -1.96
CA VAL A 360 20.95 16.09 -2.44
C VAL A 360 21.33 14.72 -1.87
N HIS A 361 21.08 14.50 -0.58
CA HIS A 361 21.35 13.22 0.05
C HIS A 361 20.57 12.08 -0.60
N CYS A 362 19.28 12.28 -0.90
CA CYS A 362 18.45 11.28 -1.58
C CYS A 362 18.92 10.98 -3.01
N LEU A 363 19.54 11.94 -3.69
CA LEU A 363 20.07 11.75 -5.05
C LEU A 363 21.45 11.09 -5.05
N ARG A 364 22.27 11.39 -4.03
CA ARG A 364 23.61 10.81 -3.85
C ARG A 364 23.54 9.34 -3.42
N ASP A 365 22.58 9.02 -2.55
CA ASP A 365 22.34 7.65 -2.08
C ASP A 365 20.89 7.23 -2.35
N PRO A 366 20.53 6.92 -3.60
CA PRO A 366 19.13 6.74 -4.01
C PRO A 366 18.45 5.52 -3.39
N ASN A 367 19.18 4.49 -2.97
CA ASN A 367 18.59 3.32 -2.32
C ASN A 367 19.17 3.18 -0.91
N PRO A 368 18.35 3.21 0.16
CA PRO A 368 16.89 3.10 0.15
C PRO A 368 16.16 4.45 0.12
N HIS A 369 16.84 5.59 -0.08
CA HIS A 369 16.23 6.89 0.20
C HIS A 369 15.09 7.27 -0.75
N LEU A 370 15.20 7.00 -2.05
CA LEU A 370 14.11 7.21 -3.00
C LEU A 370 13.03 6.13 -2.89
N LEU A 371 13.26 5.03 -2.17
CA LEU A 371 12.20 4.06 -1.86
C LEU A 371 11.22 4.54 -0.80
N LYS A 372 11.52 5.66 -0.12
CA LYS A 372 10.65 6.23 0.89
C LYS A 372 9.73 7.25 0.23
N PRO A 373 8.40 7.07 0.29
CA PRO A 373 7.42 7.97 -0.32
C PRO A 373 7.62 9.44 0.06
N THR A 374 7.91 9.73 1.34
CA THR A 374 8.19 11.10 1.81
C THR A 374 9.39 11.75 1.11
N ASN A 375 10.46 11.00 0.90
CA ASN A 375 11.68 11.52 0.28
C ASN A 375 11.45 11.79 -1.20
N LEU A 376 10.74 10.89 -1.88
CA LEU A 376 10.35 11.10 -3.26
C LEU A 376 9.43 12.31 -3.39
N GLN A 377 8.41 12.44 -2.53
CA GLN A 377 7.52 13.59 -2.55
C GLN A 377 8.29 14.90 -2.36
N ALA A 378 9.26 14.92 -1.43
CA ALA A 378 10.13 16.07 -1.21
C ALA A 378 10.99 16.39 -2.45
N LEU A 379 11.63 15.37 -3.06
CA LEU A 379 12.40 15.53 -4.29
C LEU A 379 11.52 16.10 -5.41
N THR A 380 10.34 15.52 -5.64
CA THR A 380 9.41 15.96 -6.69
C THR A 380 8.98 17.40 -6.48
N ARG A 381 8.58 17.78 -5.25
CA ARG A 381 8.17 19.15 -4.94
C ARG A 381 9.29 20.17 -5.20
N VAL A 382 10.52 19.85 -4.81
CA VAL A 382 11.67 20.74 -5.04
C VAL A 382 11.97 20.87 -6.52
N LEU A 383 11.98 19.78 -7.28
CA LEU A 383 12.27 19.84 -8.72
C LEU A 383 11.17 20.56 -9.50
N LEU A 384 9.90 20.34 -9.17
CA LEU A 384 8.78 21.10 -9.74
C LEU A 384 8.92 22.61 -9.45
N ALA A 385 9.30 22.99 -8.23
CA ALA A 385 9.54 24.39 -7.88
C ALA A 385 10.72 25.02 -8.64
N LEU A 386 11.67 24.19 -9.10
CA LEU A 386 12.78 24.60 -9.97
C LEU A 386 12.44 24.52 -11.47
N GLY A 387 11.16 24.32 -11.82
CA GLY A 387 10.69 24.29 -13.20
C GLY A 387 11.02 23.01 -13.97
N TRP A 388 11.28 21.90 -13.26
CA TRP A 388 11.39 20.59 -13.91
C TRP A 388 10.00 20.06 -14.25
N GLU A 389 9.86 19.47 -15.44
CA GLU A 389 8.62 18.82 -15.84
C GLU A 389 8.49 17.41 -15.24
N PRO A 390 7.27 16.90 -14.98
CA PRO A 390 7.05 15.57 -14.40
C PRO A 390 7.79 14.44 -15.13
N ALA A 391 7.82 14.46 -16.46
CA ALA A 391 8.53 13.47 -17.28
C ALA A 391 10.06 13.48 -17.05
N GLN A 392 10.65 14.65 -16.79
CA GLN A 392 12.08 14.79 -16.50
C GLN A 392 12.42 14.26 -15.10
N ILE A 393 11.56 14.57 -14.11
CA ILE A 393 11.71 14.05 -12.74
C ILE A 393 11.61 12.52 -12.76
N ALA A 394 10.62 11.97 -13.48
CA ALA A 394 10.49 10.52 -13.66
C ALA A 394 11.73 9.91 -14.34
N GLY A 395 12.26 10.56 -15.39
CA GLY A 395 13.50 10.18 -16.07
C GLY A 395 14.70 10.12 -15.13
N LEU A 396 14.90 11.15 -14.31
CA LEU A 396 15.97 11.23 -13.30
C LEU A 396 15.87 10.08 -12.28
N VAL A 397 14.69 9.89 -11.69
CA VAL A 397 14.45 8.81 -10.72
C VAL A 397 14.69 7.45 -11.36
N CYS A 398 14.24 7.24 -12.60
CA CYS A 398 14.50 6.00 -13.34
C CYS A 398 16.01 5.76 -13.53
N ALA A 399 16.77 6.78 -13.96
CA ALA A 399 18.19 6.68 -14.22
C ALA A 399 18.99 6.30 -12.96
N LEU A 400 18.74 6.99 -11.84
CA LEU A 400 19.45 6.77 -10.57
C LEU A 400 19.26 5.35 -10.01
N ARG A 401 18.10 4.74 -10.25
CA ARG A 401 17.83 3.36 -9.82
C ARG A 401 18.44 2.31 -10.77
N GLY A 402 18.72 2.69 -12.02
CA GLY A 402 19.37 1.83 -13.01
C GLY A 402 20.88 1.74 -12.83
N GLY A 403 21.52 2.87 -12.50
CA GLY A 403 22.97 2.94 -12.28
C GLY A 403 23.46 2.15 -11.05
N ALA A 404 22.59 1.95 -10.05
CA ALA A 404 22.93 1.20 -8.84
C ALA A 404 23.25 -0.30 -9.09
N ARG A 405 23.02 -0.84 -10.30
CA ARG A 405 23.48 -2.18 -10.69
C ARG A 405 24.90 -2.23 -11.28
N MET A 406 25.53 -1.10 -11.63
CA MET A 406 26.89 -1.07 -12.21
C MET A 406 28.00 -0.72 -11.20
N GLY A 407 27.69 -0.59 -9.91
CA GLY A 407 28.66 -0.24 -8.85
C GLY A 407 29.35 -1.43 -8.17
N ARG A 408 29.50 -2.59 -8.83
CA ARG A 408 30.36 -3.69 -8.37
C ARG A 408 31.36 -4.08 -9.46
N SER A 409 32.14 -3.12 -9.91
CA SER A 409 33.41 -3.36 -10.58
C SER A 409 34.22 -2.08 -10.41
N LEU A 410 35.06 -2.06 -9.37
CA LEU A 410 36.28 -1.28 -9.25
C LEU A 410 36.83 -1.57 -7.85
N GLY A 411 37.93 -2.34 -7.80
CA GLY A 411 38.69 -2.57 -6.57
C GLY A 411 39.01 -4.02 -6.18
N GLN A 412 39.26 -4.93 -7.13
CA GLN A 412 40.12 -6.09 -6.82
C GLN A 412 41.56 -5.70 -7.08
N VAL A 413 42.22 -5.17 -6.04
CA VAL A 413 43.67 -5.21 -5.94
C VAL A 413 44.04 -6.61 -5.45
N ARG A 414 44.83 -7.31 -6.26
CA ARG A 414 45.47 -8.59 -5.95
C ARG A 414 46.40 -8.44 -4.75
N GLY A 415 46.40 -9.41 -3.84
CA GLY A 415 47.56 -9.65 -2.98
C GLY A 415 47.27 -10.41 -1.70
N GLY A 416 47.66 -11.69 -1.68
CA GLY A 416 48.19 -12.35 -0.48
C GLY A 416 47.21 -13.08 0.44
N ASP A 417 47.15 -14.40 0.28
CA ASP A 417 46.86 -15.36 1.35
C ASP A 417 48.11 -15.44 2.27
N PRO A 418 47.98 -15.56 3.60
CA PRO A 418 48.05 -16.90 4.16
C PRO A 418 47.20 -17.16 5.43
N ARG A 419 46.50 -18.32 5.40
CA ARG A 419 46.32 -19.36 6.45
C ARG A 419 45.65 -19.02 7.82
N PRO A 420 44.94 -19.99 8.42
CA PRO A 420 44.07 -19.76 9.57
C PRO A 420 44.72 -20.16 10.91
N GLU A 421 44.73 -19.25 11.89
CA GLU A 421 44.98 -19.61 13.29
C GLU A 421 43.69 -19.70 14.09
N ARG A 422 43.53 -20.88 14.72
CA ARG A 422 42.60 -21.17 15.80
C ARG A 422 42.95 -20.29 17.01
N ARG A 423 41.96 -19.79 17.76
CA ARG A 423 41.76 -20.09 19.20
C ARG A 423 40.66 -19.25 19.89
N HIS A 424 40.00 -19.97 20.80
CA HIS A 424 39.43 -19.58 22.11
C HIS A 424 38.25 -18.60 22.22
N ARG A 425 37.10 -19.20 22.60
CA ARG A 425 36.05 -18.61 23.46
C ARG A 425 36.56 -18.43 24.90
N PRO A 426 36.05 -17.41 25.61
CA PRO A 426 35.53 -17.58 26.98
C PRO A 426 34.10 -16.98 27.09
N ARG A 427 33.09 -17.75 27.53
CA ARG A 427 32.58 -17.91 28.92
C ARG A 427 32.17 -16.58 29.60
N ASN A 428 30.84 -16.35 29.66
CA ASN A 428 30.15 -15.44 30.59
C ASN A 428 30.27 -15.97 32.05
N PRO A 429 30.18 -15.08 33.06
CA PRO A 429 29.01 -15.11 33.97
C PRO A 429 28.64 -13.69 34.54
N PRO A 430 27.81 -13.55 35.60
CA PRO A 430 26.35 -13.52 35.63
C PRO A 430 25.72 -12.17 36.11
N ALA A 431 24.38 -12.09 36.10
CA ALA A 431 23.51 -10.98 36.55
C ALA A 431 23.63 -10.66 38.07
N ALA A 432 23.42 -9.43 38.59
CA ALA A 432 22.18 -8.62 38.81
C ALA A 432 22.56 -7.37 39.71
N PRO A 433 21.66 -6.53 40.31
CA PRO A 433 20.42 -5.83 39.92
C PRO A 433 20.38 -4.28 40.24
N PHE A 434 19.25 -3.61 39.90
CA PHE A 434 18.67 -2.32 40.40
C PHE A 434 18.97 -0.91 39.76
N TYR A 435 17.85 -0.22 39.40
CA TYR A 435 17.47 1.22 39.27
C TYR A 435 18.56 2.33 39.43
N ARG A 436 18.61 3.50 38.73
CA ARG A 436 17.58 4.53 38.40
C ARG A 436 18.19 5.64 37.49
N ARG A 437 17.37 6.20 36.57
CA ARG A 437 17.35 7.56 35.94
C ARG A 437 18.51 8.15 35.06
N SER A 438 18.01 8.85 34.02
CA SER A 438 18.56 9.98 33.22
C SER A 438 19.75 9.73 32.30
N GLY A 439 19.47 9.73 30.99
CA GLY A 439 20.46 9.92 29.93
C GLY A 439 19.79 9.85 28.56
N SER A 440 19.92 10.90 27.76
CA SER A 440 19.51 10.98 26.35
C SER A 440 19.89 9.73 25.54
N PRO A 441 19.08 9.29 24.56
CA PRO A 441 19.60 8.42 23.52
C PRO A 441 20.04 9.24 22.31
N ALA A 442 21.35 9.41 22.20
CA ALA A 442 21.99 9.57 20.90
C ALA A 442 21.90 8.26 20.13
N ARG A 443 21.54 8.36 18.84
CA ARG A 443 21.87 7.48 17.71
C ARG A 443 21.73 5.96 17.94
N ALA A 444 20.61 5.42 17.43
CA ALA A 444 20.57 4.08 16.86
C ALA A 444 19.81 4.14 15.52
N GLY A 445 20.50 4.56 14.47
CA GLY A 445 20.08 4.31 13.09
C GLY A 445 20.41 2.86 12.75
N ARG A 446 19.41 1.98 12.72
CA ARG A 446 19.52 0.68 12.06
C ARG A 446 18.24 0.39 11.28
N ALA A 447 18.46 -0.14 10.08
CA ALA A 447 17.51 -0.26 9.00
C ALA A 447 16.29 -1.12 9.38
N PHE A 448 15.12 -0.63 8.98
CA PHE A 448 13.85 -1.34 8.98
C PHE A 448 13.92 -2.55 8.04
N PRO A 449 13.23 -3.67 8.35
CA PRO A 449 12.99 -4.69 7.35
C PRO A 449 12.01 -4.11 6.32
N GLN A 450 12.55 -3.62 5.22
CA GLN A 450 11.77 -3.21 4.06
C GLN A 450 11.17 -4.47 3.47
N GLY A 451 9.84 -4.62 3.60
CA GLY A 451 9.08 -5.40 2.62
C GLY A 451 9.45 -4.85 1.24
N GLY A 452 9.76 -5.74 0.30
CA GLY A 452 10.53 -5.45 -0.91
C GLY A 452 9.89 -4.49 -1.91
N GLY A 453 9.73 -3.22 -1.55
CA GLY A 453 9.28 -2.10 -2.39
C GLY A 453 10.34 -1.63 -3.40
N GLY A 454 11.22 -2.52 -3.83
CA GLY A 454 12.42 -2.21 -4.61
C GLY A 454 12.18 -1.56 -5.97
N ASP A 455 10.96 -1.40 -6.47
CA ASP A 455 10.71 -0.98 -7.87
C ASP A 455 9.65 0.10 -8.09
N LEU A 456 9.11 0.66 -7.01
CA LEU A 456 7.97 1.58 -6.88
C LEU A 456 7.88 2.83 -7.79
N LEU A 457 8.91 3.20 -8.57
CA LEU A 457 9.05 4.56 -9.13
C LEU A 457 9.30 4.69 -10.62
N ARG A 458 9.37 3.57 -11.34
CA ARG A 458 9.51 3.62 -12.81
C ARG A 458 8.17 3.65 -13.54
N HIS A 459 7.08 3.36 -12.84
CA HIS A 459 5.71 3.50 -13.32
C HIS A 459 5.10 4.65 -12.52
N GLY A 460 4.72 5.74 -13.19
CA GLY A 460 4.48 7.08 -12.62
C GLY A 460 3.47 7.22 -11.46
N ALA A 461 2.92 6.13 -10.92
CA ALA A 461 1.90 6.11 -9.88
C ALA A 461 2.32 6.68 -8.52
N LEU A 462 3.63 6.78 -8.23
CA LEU A 462 4.12 7.39 -6.98
C LEU A 462 4.69 8.79 -7.16
N LEU A 463 4.91 9.24 -8.39
CA LEU A 463 5.48 10.57 -8.62
C LEU A 463 4.46 11.69 -8.28
N LEU A 464 3.17 11.38 -8.20
CA LEU A 464 2.09 12.36 -8.32
C LEU A 464 1.32 12.68 -7.04
N VAL A 465 1.68 12.01 -5.95
CA VAL A 465 1.34 12.38 -4.57
C VAL A 465 1.80 13.82 -4.18
N ALA A 466 2.58 14.50 -5.04
CA ALA A 466 3.07 15.86 -4.83
C ALA A 466 2.21 16.98 -5.46
N LEU A 467 1.20 16.68 -6.28
CA LEU A 467 0.46 17.69 -7.06
C LEU A 467 -0.99 17.94 -6.57
N PRO A 468 -1.22 18.68 -5.47
CA PRO A 468 -2.55 19.29 -5.27
C PRO A 468 -2.63 20.76 -5.69
N ALA A 469 -1.53 21.53 -5.77
CA ALA A 469 -1.64 22.99 -5.73
C ALA A 469 -0.82 23.83 -6.73
N ALA A 470 0.12 23.25 -7.49
CA ALA A 470 1.09 24.07 -8.23
C ALA A 470 0.60 24.64 -9.58
N ARG A 471 -0.36 24.00 -10.28
CA ARG A 471 -0.78 24.44 -11.62
C ARG A 471 -2.07 25.25 -11.67
N THR A 472 -2.91 25.24 -10.64
CA THR A 472 -4.15 26.05 -10.61
C THR A 472 -3.92 27.51 -10.22
N GLY A 473 -2.78 27.85 -9.60
CA GLY A 473 -2.49 29.21 -9.11
C GLY A 473 -1.56 30.07 -9.98
N LEU A 474 -0.99 29.55 -11.07
CA LEU A 474 0.10 30.22 -11.82
C LEU A 474 -0.27 30.70 -13.23
N ARG A 475 -1.55 30.76 -13.59
CA ARG A 475 -2.05 31.44 -14.80
C ARG A 475 -2.85 32.72 -14.52
N ALA A 476 -2.47 33.46 -13.49
CA ALA A 476 -2.94 34.83 -13.29
C ALA A 476 -1.73 35.78 -13.15
N SER A 477 -1.04 36.04 -14.26
CA SER A 477 -0.16 37.21 -14.36
C SER A 477 -0.41 37.98 -15.65
N ARG A 478 -1.14 39.09 -15.46
CA ARG A 478 -0.85 40.43 -16.01
C ARG A 478 -0.88 40.59 -17.53
N ARG A 479 -2.00 41.11 -18.04
CA ARG A 479 -1.95 42.18 -19.04
C ARG A 479 -1.71 43.52 -18.30
N PRO A 480 -0.74 44.34 -18.70
CA PRO A 480 -0.60 45.70 -18.19
C PRO A 480 -1.57 46.62 -18.93
N GLY A 481 -2.40 47.33 -18.19
CA GLY A 481 -3.30 48.35 -18.73
C GLY A 481 -4.76 47.99 -18.55
N ASP A 482 -5.27 48.26 -17.35
CA ASP A 482 -6.64 48.77 -17.13
C ASP A 482 -6.73 49.17 -15.65
N ARG A 483 -6.64 50.49 -15.40
CA ARG A 483 -6.98 51.06 -14.09
C ARG A 483 -8.49 51.24 -14.05
N PRO A 484 -9.23 50.69 -13.06
CA PRO A 484 -10.61 51.07 -12.85
C PRO A 484 -10.69 52.48 -12.24
N PRO A 485 -11.73 53.27 -12.55
CA PRO A 485 -11.88 54.62 -12.04
C PRO A 485 -12.21 54.61 -10.54
N CYS A 486 -11.53 55.50 -9.80
CA CYS A 486 -11.86 55.86 -8.42
C CYS A 486 -13.32 56.29 -8.30
N GLN A 487 -14.15 55.49 -7.63
CA GLN A 487 -15.42 55.97 -7.10
C GLN A 487 -15.15 56.81 -5.84
N ARG A 488 -15.46 58.10 -5.93
CA ARG A 488 -15.55 59.02 -4.80
C ARG A 488 -16.77 58.64 -3.96
N GLN A 489 -16.58 58.38 -2.67
CA GLN A 489 -17.65 58.46 -1.69
C GLN A 489 -17.90 59.93 -1.32
N PRO A 490 -19.17 60.36 -1.16
CA PRO A 490 -19.47 61.70 -0.67
C PRO A 490 -19.21 61.80 0.83
N ARG A 491 -18.53 62.87 1.24
CA ARG A 491 -18.48 63.36 2.62
C ARG A 491 -19.82 64.02 2.95
N GLY A 492 -20.39 63.66 4.09
CA GLY A 492 -21.45 64.39 4.77
C GLY A 492 -21.12 64.48 6.27
N ASP A 493 -20.92 65.73 6.72
CA ASP A 493 -21.14 66.31 8.04
C ASP A 493 -20.48 65.72 9.30
N ARG A 494 -19.33 66.29 9.69
CA ARG A 494 -19.22 67.40 10.68
C ARG A 494 -17.80 67.93 10.75
#